data_AF-A0A1I0FHU0-F1
#
_entry.id   AF-A0A1I0FHU0-F1
#
_cell.length_a   1.000
_cell.length_b   1.000
_cell.length_c   1.000
_cell.angle_alpha   90.00
_cell.angle_beta   90.00
_cell.angle_gamma   90.00
#
_symmetry.space_group_name_H-M   'P 1'
#
loop_
_entity.id
_entity.type
_entity.pdbx_description
1 polymer ?
#
loop_
_entity_poly.entity_id
_entity_poly.type
_entity_poly.pdbx_seq_one_letter_code
_entity_poly.pdbx_strand_id
1 'polypeptide(L)'
;MANRNQIFLYLAWIVALAATLGSLYFSEIRGYIPCELCWYQRILMYPLALILGIATFKNESSVKKYVLPMAVIGWGISLFHYLEQKVPGFAEIKPCKNGVPCSAEYINWLGFITIPFLALTAFSFIIIIMIFIKSKNLNK
;
A
#
# COMPACT_ATOMS: atom_id res chain seq x y z
N MET A 1 15.62 24.90 -8.60
CA MET A 1 14.25 24.87 -8.04
C MET A 1 13.65 23.50 -8.31
N ALA A 2 13.27 22.74 -7.27
CA ALA A 2 12.62 21.45 -7.44
C ALA A 2 11.29 21.63 -8.19
N ASN A 3 11.07 20.86 -9.24
CA ASN A 3 9.83 20.89 -9.99
C ASN A 3 8.68 20.43 -9.07
N ARG A 4 7.51 21.07 -9.10
CA ARG A 4 6.34 20.68 -8.29
C ARG A 4 6.01 19.19 -8.43
N ASN A 5 6.11 18.64 -9.64
CA ASN A 5 5.91 17.20 -9.87
C ASN A 5 6.95 16.33 -9.15
N GLN A 6 8.19 16.80 -9.07
CA GLN A 6 9.27 16.09 -8.38
C GLN A 6 9.01 16.01 -6.88
N ILE A 7 8.53 17.10 -6.26
CA ILE A 7 8.14 17.11 -4.83
C ILE A 7 7.03 16.07 -4.57
N PHE A 8 6.02 16.00 -5.42
CA PHE A 8 4.97 15.00 -5.29
C PHE A 8 5.50 13.56 -5.46
N LEU A 9 6.40 13.32 -6.41
CA LEU A 9 7.05 12.01 -6.56
C LEU A 9 7.86 11.63 -5.31
N TYR A 10 8.61 12.57 -4.75
CA TYR A 10 9.33 12.39 -3.47
C TYR A 10 8.38 12.02 -2.33
N LEU A 11 7.27 12.73 -2.17
CA LEU A 11 6.28 12.45 -1.13
C LEU A 11 5.66 11.06 -1.30
N ALA A 12 5.25 10.70 -2.52
CA ALA A 12 4.71 9.37 -2.80
C ALA A 12 5.74 8.26 -2.52
N TRP A 13 7.00 8.50 -2.87
CA TRP A 13 8.10 7.56 -2.61
C TRP A 13 8.35 7.35 -1.12
N ILE A 14 8.35 8.42 -0.32
CA ILE A 14 8.51 8.34 1.15
C ILE A 14 7.38 7.51 1.76
N VAL A 15 6.13 7.69 1.32
CA VAL A 15 4.99 6.90 1.79
C VAL A 15 5.17 5.41 1.44
N ALA A 16 5.53 5.10 0.19
CA ALA A 16 5.73 3.73 -0.26
C ALA A 16 6.90 3.04 0.47
N LEU A 17 8.00 3.78 0.72
CA LEU A 17 9.13 3.31 1.51
C LEU A 17 8.73 3.03 2.96
N ALA A 18 8.06 3.96 3.62
CA ALA A 18 7.62 3.80 5.00
C ALA A 18 6.68 2.60 5.15
N ALA A 19 5.75 2.40 4.19
CA ALA A 19 4.86 1.25 4.18
C ALA A 19 5.61 -0.08 3.97
N THR A 20 6.60 -0.10 3.06
CA THR A 20 7.42 -1.29 2.79
C THR A 20 8.29 -1.65 3.99
N LEU A 21 9.00 -0.67 4.57
CA LEU A 21 9.83 -0.87 5.75
C LEU A 21 8.99 -1.26 6.97
N GLY A 22 7.82 -0.65 7.17
CA GLY A 22 6.88 -1.05 8.21
C GLY A 22 6.41 -2.49 8.05
N SER A 23 6.07 -2.91 6.82
CA SER A 23 5.67 -4.29 6.53
C SER A 23 6.77 -5.31 6.83
N LEU A 24 8.02 -4.97 6.48
CA LEU A 24 9.19 -5.80 6.78
C LEU A 24 9.49 -5.83 8.28
N TYR A 25 9.38 -4.69 8.97
CA TYR A 25 9.58 -4.61 10.41
C TYR A 25 8.62 -5.53 11.18
N PHE A 26 7.34 -5.53 10.79
CA PHE A 26 6.36 -6.42 11.39
C PHE A 26 6.67 -7.90 11.15
N SER A 27 7.19 -8.25 9.97
CA SER A 27 7.56 -9.63 9.59
C SER A 27 8.79 -10.12 10.35
N GLU A 28 9.89 -9.39 10.22
CA GLU A 28 11.22 -9.89 10.57
C GLU A 28 11.59 -9.60 12.03
N ILE A 29 11.12 -8.47 12.57
CA ILE A 29 11.47 -8.05 13.93
C ILE A 29 10.37 -8.44 14.92
N ARG A 30 9.09 -8.24 14.55
CA ARG A 30 7.96 -8.57 15.43
C ARG A 30 7.43 -9.99 15.25
N GLY A 31 7.89 -10.71 14.21
CA GLY A 31 7.51 -12.10 13.95
C GLY A 31 6.05 -12.28 13.53
N TYR A 32 5.40 -11.23 13.01
CA TYR A 32 4.02 -11.33 12.55
C TYR A 32 3.96 -12.03 11.20
N ILE A 33 3.39 -13.23 11.22
CA ILE A 33 3.23 -14.05 10.03
C ILE A 33 2.16 -13.38 9.14
N PRO A 34 2.45 -13.05 7.88
CA PRO A 34 1.47 -12.46 6.97
C PRO A 34 0.42 -13.49 6.55
N CYS A 35 -0.84 -13.07 6.48
CA CYS A 35 -1.89 -13.85 5.86
C CYS A 35 -1.88 -13.72 4.32
N GLU A 36 -2.73 -14.49 3.63
CA GLU A 36 -2.86 -14.45 2.17
C GLU A 36 -3.16 -13.03 1.64
N LEU A 37 -4.09 -12.29 2.27
CA LEU A 37 -4.42 -10.91 1.86
C LEU A 37 -3.28 -9.92 2.09
N CYS A 38 -2.54 -10.03 3.20
CA CYS A 38 -1.34 -9.23 3.44
C CYS A 38 -0.28 -9.47 2.36
N TRP A 39 -0.14 -10.72 1.87
CA TRP A 39 0.77 -11.04 0.78
C TRP A 39 0.39 -10.34 -0.53
N TYR A 40 -0.89 -10.32 -0.89
CA TYR A 40 -1.35 -9.56 -2.05
C TYR A 40 -1.08 -8.05 -1.91
N GLN A 41 -1.27 -7.48 -0.72
CA GLN A 41 -0.91 -6.09 -0.46
C GLN A 41 0.60 -5.84 -0.63
N ARG A 42 1.46 -6.75 -0.17
CA ARG A 42 2.93 -6.66 -0.34
C ARG A 42 3.36 -6.71 -1.80
N ILE A 43 2.77 -7.63 -2.60
CA ILE A 43 3.05 -7.74 -4.05
C ILE A 43 2.75 -6.42 -4.77
N LEU A 44 1.75 -5.68 -4.30
CA LEU A 44 1.40 -4.38 -4.88
C LEU A 44 2.23 -3.22 -4.32
N MET A 45 2.57 -3.24 -3.04
CA MET A 45 3.30 -2.14 -2.39
C MET A 45 4.81 -2.14 -2.67
N TYR A 46 5.47 -3.30 -2.64
CA TYR A 46 6.94 -3.36 -2.72
C TYR A 46 7.49 -2.86 -4.07
N PRO A 47 6.89 -3.21 -5.22
CA PRO A 47 7.32 -2.66 -6.50
C PRO A 47 7.10 -1.14 -6.59
N LEU A 48 6.05 -0.60 -5.94
CA LEU A 48 5.80 0.84 -5.93
C LEU A 48 6.93 1.63 -5.26
N ALA A 49 7.54 1.10 -4.19
CA ALA A 49 8.67 1.75 -3.53
C ALA A 49 9.88 1.89 -4.48
N LEU A 50 10.17 0.85 -5.27
CA LEU A 50 11.24 0.90 -6.27
C LEU A 50 10.91 1.82 -7.44
N ILE A 51 9.71 1.67 -8.00
CA ILE A 51 9.24 2.42 -9.15
C ILE A 51 9.20 3.93 -8.85
N LEU A 52 8.60 4.33 -7.72
CA LEU A 52 8.53 5.72 -7.30
C LEU A 52 9.92 6.28 -6.97
N GLY A 53 10.83 5.46 -6.45
CA GLY A 53 12.21 5.86 -6.24
C GLY A 53 12.90 6.22 -7.56
N ILE A 54 12.85 5.32 -8.54
CA ILE A 54 13.42 5.57 -9.88
C ILE A 54 12.78 6.80 -10.53
N ALA A 55 11.45 6.93 -10.45
CA ALA A 55 10.71 8.07 -10.99
C ALA A 55 11.15 9.40 -10.38
N THR A 56 11.44 9.39 -9.08
CA THR A 56 11.86 10.57 -8.30
C THR A 56 13.24 11.05 -8.74
N PHE A 57 14.21 10.14 -8.91
CA PHE A 57 15.56 10.49 -9.38
C PHE A 57 15.61 10.85 -10.87
N LYS A 58 14.75 10.24 -11.70
CA LYS A 58 14.64 10.56 -13.13
C LYS A 58 13.70 11.74 -13.44
N ASN A 59 12.97 12.24 -12.44
CA ASN A 59 11.94 13.26 -12.57
C ASN A 59 10.90 12.93 -13.66
N GLU A 60 10.51 11.66 -13.72
CA GLU A 60 9.65 11.12 -14.76
C GLU A 60 8.20 11.04 -14.26
N SER A 61 7.29 11.86 -14.80
CA SER A 61 5.88 11.85 -14.40
C SER A 61 4.99 10.90 -15.22
N SER A 62 5.52 10.27 -16.28
CA SER A 62 4.82 9.21 -17.03
C SER A 62 4.51 7.98 -16.18
N VAL A 63 5.18 7.86 -15.02
CA VAL A 63 5.01 6.74 -14.09
C VAL A 63 3.60 6.58 -13.54
N LYS A 64 2.82 7.66 -13.59
CA LYS A 64 1.42 7.69 -13.18
C LYS A 64 0.56 6.61 -13.84
N LYS A 65 0.87 6.23 -15.09
CA LYS A 65 0.09 5.25 -15.86
C LYS A 65 0.10 3.84 -15.25
N TYR A 66 1.18 3.47 -14.56
CA TYR A 66 1.32 2.14 -13.95
C TYR A 66 1.23 2.18 -12.42
N VAL A 67 1.68 3.27 -11.79
CA VAL A 67 1.56 3.43 -10.33
C VAL A 67 0.09 3.50 -9.90
N LEU A 68 -0.76 4.24 -10.64
CA LEU A 68 -2.14 4.49 -10.22
C LEU A 68 -2.99 3.20 -10.23
N PRO A 69 -3.02 2.38 -11.30
CA PRO A 69 -3.76 1.11 -11.28
C PRO A 69 -3.29 0.17 -10.17
N MET A 70 -1.97 0.05 -9.97
CA MET A 70 -1.40 -0.82 -8.96
C MET A 70 -1.78 -0.38 -7.54
N ALA A 71 -1.75 0.93 -7.28
CA ALA A 71 -2.17 1.49 -6.00
C ALA A 71 -3.68 1.34 -5.76
N VAL A 72 -4.52 1.48 -6.80
CA VAL A 72 -5.99 1.29 -6.70
C VAL A 72 -6.35 -0.16 -6.40
N ILE A 73 -5.69 -1.13 -7.03
CA ILE A 73 -5.90 -2.55 -6.71
C ILE A 73 -5.47 -2.83 -5.26
N GLY A 74 -4.32 -2.31 -4.85
CA GLY A 74 -3.83 -2.49 -3.48
C GLY A 74 -4.74 -1.86 -2.43
N TRP A 75 -5.31 -0.69 -2.76
CA TRP A 75 -6.32 -0.02 -1.95
C TRP A 75 -7.58 -0.88 -1.79
N GLY A 76 -8.09 -1.47 -2.89
CA GLY A 76 -9.27 -2.34 -2.86
C GLY A 76 -9.06 -3.58 -1.99
N ILE A 77 -7.90 -4.23 -2.11
CA ILE A 77 -7.56 -5.41 -1.27
C ILE A 77 -7.41 -5.01 0.20
N SER A 78 -6.80 -3.86 0.48
CA SER A 78 -6.64 -3.37 1.87
C SER A 78 -7.98 -3.00 2.51
N LEU A 79 -8.89 -2.42 1.72
CA LEU A 79 -10.24 -2.12 2.17
C LEU A 79 -11.01 -3.41 2.48
N PHE A 80 -10.98 -4.37 1.57
CA PHE A 80 -11.61 -5.68 1.78
C PHE A 80 -11.09 -6.37 3.04
N HIS A 81 -9.77 -6.38 3.22
CA HIS A 81 -9.13 -7.00 4.38
C HIS A 81 -9.50 -6.27 5.70
N TYR A 82 -9.55 -4.94 5.69
CA TYR A 82 -9.99 -4.19 6.85
C TYR A 82 -11.45 -4.47 7.23
N LEU A 83 -12.33 -4.59 6.23
CA LEU A 83 -13.73 -4.96 6.45
C LEU A 83 -13.86 -6.38 7.02
N GLU A 84 -13.06 -7.34 6.54
CA GLU A 84 -13.02 -8.71 7.07
C GLU A 84 -12.65 -8.75 8.57
N GLN A 85 -11.79 -7.84 9.02
CA GLN A 85 -11.39 -7.74 10.44
C GLN A 85 -12.45 -7.06 11.31
N LYS A 86 -13.08 -5.99 10.83
CA LYS A 86 -13.93 -5.13 11.66
C LYS A 86 -15.43 -5.39 11.55
N VAL A 87 -15.89 -6.01 10.46
CA VAL A 87 -17.31 -6.27 10.25
C VAL A 87 -17.62 -7.71 10.65
N PRO A 88 -18.30 -7.92 11.80
CA PRO A 88 -18.68 -9.27 12.23
C PRO A 88 -19.61 -9.91 11.20
N GLY A 89 -19.27 -11.13 10.74
CA GLY A 89 -20.02 -11.86 9.71
C GLY A 89 -19.56 -11.63 8.27
N PHE A 90 -18.59 -10.73 8.03
CA PHE A 90 -17.97 -10.54 6.72
C PHE A 90 -16.80 -11.51 6.47
N ALA A 91 -16.20 -12.02 7.54
CA ALA A 91 -15.21 -13.08 7.47
C ALA A 91 -15.87 -14.39 7.01
N GLU A 92 -15.41 -14.92 5.88
CA GLU A 92 -15.79 -16.25 5.43
C GLU A 92 -15.43 -17.27 6.53
N ILE A 93 -16.34 -18.20 6.81
CA ILE A 93 -16.03 -19.38 7.62
C ILE A 93 -15.08 -20.25 6.79
N LYS A 94 -13.79 -19.93 6.83
CA LYS A 94 -12.78 -20.70 6.11
C LYS A 94 -12.54 -22.00 6.87
N PRO A 95 -12.63 -23.17 6.21
CA PRO A 95 -12.20 -24.42 6.82
C PRO A 95 -10.72 -24.27 7.25
N CYS A 96 -10.29 -25.02 8.27
CA CYS A 96 -8.91 -24.97 8.77
C CYS A 96 -7.90 -25.11 7.62
N LYS A 97 -7.40 -23.97 7.12
CA LYS A 97 -6.32 -23.88 6.15
C LYS A 97 -5.02 -23.75 6.92
N ASN A 98 -3.95 -24.32 6.39
CA ASN A 98 -2.61 -24.12 6.93
C ASN A 98 -2.23 -22.64 6.78
N GLY A 99 -2.17 -21.91 7.90
CA GLY A 99 -1.78 -20.50 7.94
C GLY A 99 -2.56 -19.68 8.98
N VAL A 100 -2.20 -18.41 9.13
CA VAL A 100 -2.88 -17.48 10.02
C VAL A 100 -4.12 -16.89 9.33
N PRO A 101 -5.28 -16.83 10.00
CA PRO A 101 -6.50 -16.31 9.39
C PRO A 101 -6.38 -14.81 9.11
N CYS A 102 -6.97 -14.34 8.01
CA CYS A 102 -6.95 -12.92 7.63
C CYS A 102 -7.74 -12.05 8.62
N SER A 103 -8.71 -12.64 9.33
CA SER A 103 -9.48 -12.02 10.40
C SER A 103 -8.69 -11.82 11.70
N ALA A 104 -7.50 -12.42 11.86
CA ALA A 104 -6.67 -12.18 13.04
C ALA A 104 -6.10 -10.75 13.04
N GLU A 105 -6.16 -10.11 14.19
CA GLU A 105 -5.62 -8.76 14.42
C GLU A 105 -4.36 -8.85 15.30
N TYR A 106 -3.17 -8.69 14.70
CA TYR A 106 -1.92 -8.59 15.46
C TYR A 106 -1.77 -7.26 16.21
N ILE A 107 -2.29 -6.19 15.60
CA ILE A 107 -2.28 -4.84 16.15
C ILE A 107 -3.69 -4.30 16.00
N ASN A 108 -4.21 -3.73 17.08
CA ASN A 108 -5.45 -2.99 17.08
C ASN A 108 -5.31 -1.79 18.03
N TRP A 109 -4.61 -0.75 17.57
CA TRP A 109 -4.47 0.47 18.36
C TRP A 109 -5.74 1.32 18.25
N LEU A 110 -6.16 1.92 19.36
CA LEU A 110 -7.36 2.76 19.44
C LEU A 110 -8.68 2.05 19.03
N GLY A 111 -8.68 0.71 18.89
CA GLY A 111 -9.84 -0.08 18.49
C GLY A 111 -10.10 -0.14 16.97
N PHE A 112 -9.36 0.61 16.16
CA PHE A 112 -9.53 0.66 14.69
C PHE A 112 -8.22 0.60 13.89
N ILE A 113 -7.05 0.91 14.46
CA ILE A 113 -5.79 0.93 13.73
C ILE A 113 -5.22 -0.48 13.67
N THR A 114 -5.50 -1.15 12.56
CA THR A 114 -4.93 -2.47 12.23
C THR A 114 -3.91 -2.38 11.10
N ILE A 115 -3.16 -3.46 10.87
CA ILE A 115 -2.17 -3.53 9.78
C ILE A 115 -2.81 -3.26 8.40
N PRO A 116 -3.98 -3.85 8.05
CA PRO A 116 -4.68 -3.52 6.80
C PRO A 116 -5.12 -2.07 6.70
N PHE A 117 -5.50 -1.44 7.82
CA PHE A 117 -5.81 -0.01 7.85
C PHE A 117 -4.59 0.84 7.51
N LEU A 118 -3.41 0.52 8.07
CA LEU A 118 -2.16 1.20 7.72
C LEU A 118 -1.84 1.07 6.23
N ALA A 119 -2.01 -0.13 5.64
CA ALA A 119 -1.84 -0.33 4.21
C ALA A 119 -2.85 0.50 3.39
N LEU A 120 -4.12 0.52 3.79
CA LEU A 120 -5.18 1.31 3.16
C LEU A 120 -4.83 2.80 3.15
N THR A 121 -4.35 3.35 4.27
CA THR A 121 -3.94 4.77 4.35
C THR A 121 -2.74 5.06 3.45
N ALA A 122 -1.74 4.18 3.39
CA ALA A 122 -0.60 4.35 2.50
C ALA A 122 -1.00 4.36 1.02
N PHE A 123 -1.83 3.40 0.58
CA PHE A 123 -2.34 3.39 -0.80
C PHE A 123 -3.19 4.63 -1.10
N SER A 124 -4.01 5.08 -0.14
CA SER A 124 -4.82 6.29 -0.29
C SER A 124 -3.95 7.53 -0.51
N PHE A 125 -2.90 7.70 0.29
CA PHE A 125 -1.95 8.80 0.10
C PHE A 125 -1.24 8.73 -1.25
N ILE A 126 -0.77 7.55 -1.66
CA ILE A 126 -0.14 7.37 -2.98
C ILE A 126 -1.12 7.77 -4.09
N ILE A 127 -2.36 7.29 -4.06
CA ILE A 127 -3.38 7.62 -5.07
C ILE A 127 -3.62 9.13 -5.13
N ILE A 128 -3.85 9.78 -3.98
CA ILE A 128 -4.11 11.22 -3.89
C ILE A 128 -2.93 12.01 -4.46
N ILE A 129 -1.70 11.71 -4.03
CA ILE A 129 -0.49 12.38 -4.52
C ILE A 129 -0.33 12.20 -6.02
N MET A 130 -0.53 10.99 -6.54
CA MET A 130 -0.42 10.69 -7.95
C MET A 130 -1.48 11.40 -8.80
N ILE A 131 -2.69 11.61 -8.28
CA ILE A 131 -3.74 12.39 -8.95
C ILE A 131 -3.30 13.84 -9.14
N PHE A 132 -2.66 14.47 -8.15
CA PHE A 132 -2.18 15.85 -8.22
C PHE A 132 -0.95 16.06 -9.13
N ILE A 133 -0.23 14.99 -9.48
CA ILE A 133 0.86 15.08 -10.47
C ILE A 133 0.27 15.37 -11.85
N LYS A 134 0.73 16.48 -12.47
CA LYS A 134 0.41 16.78 -13.86
C LYS A 134 1.20 15.84 -14.77
N SER A 135 0.48 15.04 -15.57
CA SER A 135 1.09 14.27 -16.65
C SER A 135 1.72 15.24 -17.63
N LYS A 136 3.01 15.10 -17.90
CA LYS A 136 3.57 15.68 -19.12
C LYS A 136 2.98 14.84 -20.25
N ASN A 137 2.04 15.39 -21.01
CA ASN A 137 1.56 14.72 -22.21
C ASN A 137 2.80 14.38 -23.07
N LEU A 138 3.04 13.09 -23.29
CA LEU A 138 3.90 12.64 -24.39
C LEU A 138 3.12 12.90 -25.69
N ASN A 139 2.92 14.16 -26.04
CA ASN A 139 2.68 14.52 -27.43
C ASN A 139 4.06 14.82 -27.99
N LYS A 140 4.69 13.76 -28.51
CA LYS A 140 5.67 13.89 -29.58
C LYS A 140 4.91 13.83 -30.88
#